data_AF-A0A3D9E5C8-F1
#
_entry.id   AF-A0A3D9E5C8-F1
#
_cell.length_a   1.000
_cell.length_b   1.000
_cell.length_c   1.000
_cell.angle_alpha   90.00
_cell.angle_beta   90.00
_cell.angle_gamma   90.00
#
_symmetry.space_group_name_H-M   'P 1'
#
loop_
_entity.id
_entity.type
_entity.pdbx_description
1 polymer ?
#
loop_
_entity_poly.entity_id
_entity_poly.type
_entity_poly.pdbx_seq_one_letter_code
_entity_poly.pdbx_strand_id
1 'polypeptide(L)'
;MTDSLADTFDLGALRSPVAVHDVRRFDRAQGTPLGRRWKAKIVVCTLYLAAQAVFLSLYVPVAKLPSATADTITGAVFVLSGLLAAWWCAVAWRDAVRAVRVARAAASNGLDFDVHPRVVDLPGTAVVSLPGAVATHALRPRSAGRWPVFTAASVGPEFARAVRHRGIVAITLEVQTPHIVVHNRRARARDGFASKVRGGQRLRLEGDFDRTFSLYVPAGYERDALYVFTPDVMQRMLDVAADCQAELVDGWFVLTARRPWRLWREQEFVALLTMVSVLGTRVRSQTQRYRDDRSLRSGEVAPHGRRLRVRLSAGFIAAIFVPGVFVVAGLCRLLGLV
;
A
#
# COMPACT_ATOMS: atom_id res chain seq x y z
N MET A 1 25.38 -5.74 6.74
CA MET A 1 24.38 -5.74 7.84
C MET A 1 23.06 -6.39 7.42
N THR A 2 22.62 -6.25 6.17
CA THR A 2 21.41 -6.92 5.64
C THR A 2 21.54 -8.45 5.59
N ASP A 3 22.71 -9.00 5.22
CA ASP A 3 22.89 -10.45 5.13
C ASP A 3 22.84 -11.15 6.49
N SER A 4 23.36 -10.54 7.57
CA SER A 4 23.32 -11.15 8.91
C SER A 4 21.92 -11.12 9.57
N LEU A 5 21.00 -10.26 9.08
CA LEU A 5 19.61 -10.23 9.53
C LEU A 5 18.71 -11.16 8.72
N ALA A 6 19.07 -11.46 7.47
CA ALA A 6 18.37 -12.45 6.65
C ALA A 6 18.41 -13.85 7.30
N ASP A 7 19.53 -14.21 7.93
CA ASP A 7 19.70 -15.47 8.68
C ASP A 7 18.78 -15.56 9.92
N THR A 8 18.18 -14.44 10.35
CA THR A 8 17.23 -14.42 11.49
C THR A 8 15.79 -14.76 11.08
N PHE A 9 15.49 -14.72 9.79
CA PHE A 9 14.14 -14.98 9.27
C PHE A 9 14.07 -16.36 8.63
N ASP A 10 13.00 -17.10 8.91
CA ASP A 10 12.77 -18.38 8.23
C ASP A 10 12.18 -18.12 6.83
N LEU A 11 13.02 -18.29 5.81
CA LEU A 11 12.68 -18.08 4.40
C LEU A 11 12.45 -19.38 3.64
N GLY A 12 12.66 -20.56 4.28
CA GLY A 12 12.60 -21.86 3.61
C GLY A 12 11.23 -22.13 2.98
N ALA A 13 10.18 -21.66 3.63
CA ALA A 13 8.81 -21.70 3.13
C ALA A 13 8.60 -21.00 1.78
N LEU A 14 9.35 -19.93 1.46
CA LEU A 14 9.25 -19.22 0.17
C LEU A 14 9.73 -20.08 -1.01
N ARG A 15 10.60 -21.05 -0.75
CA ARG A 15 11.18 -21.94 -1.76
C ARG A 15 10.50 -23.31 -1.78
N SER A 16 9.72 -23.63 -0.75
CA SER A 16 9.05 -24.92 -0.59
C SER A 16 8.14 -25.28 -1.78
N PRO A 17 8.05 -26.58 -2.14
CA PRO A 17 7.07 -27.06 -3.10
C PRO A 17 5.64 -26.85 -2.56
N VAL A 18 4.70 -26.60 -3.47
CA VAL A 18 3.28 -26.38 -3.14
C VAL A 18 2.45 -27.33 -3.98
N ALA A 19 1.67 -28.19 -3.30
CA ALA A 19 0.75 -29.10 -3.94
C ALA A 19 -0.64 -28.46 -4.10
N VAL A 20 -1.48 -29.07 -4.94
CA VAL A 20 -2.86 -28.61 -5.16
C VAL A 20 -3.69 -28.62 -3.87
N HIS A 21 -3.47 -29.61 -2.99
CA HIS A 21 -4.21 -29.70 -1.72
C HIS A 21 -3.85 -28.56 -0.76
N ASP A 22 -2.63 -28.03 -0.82
CA ASP A 22 -2.17 -26.89 -0.02
C ASP A 22 -2.92 -25.62 -0.41
N VAL A 23 -3.03 -25.37 -1.72
CA VAL A 23 -3.79 -24.22 -2.25
C VAL A 23 -5.26 -24.31 -1.82
N ARG A 24 -5.86 -25.50 -1.90
CA ARG A 24 -7.26 -25.70 -1.44
C ARG A 24 -7.42 -25.49 0.06
N ARG A 25 -6.43 -25.88 0.87
CA ARG A 25 -6.44 -25.64 2.32
C ARG A 25 -6.32 -24.16 2.62
N PHE A 26 -5.40 -23.46 1.96
CA PHE A 26 -5.21 -22.02 2.07
C PHE A 26 -6.48 -21.26 1.65
N ASP A 27 -7.04 -21.57 0.50
CA ASP A 27 -8.26 -20.92 -0.01
C ASP A 27 -9.43 -21.06 0.98
N ARG A 28 -9.58 -22.22 1.62
CA ARG A 28 -10.59 -22.47 2.65
C ARG A 28 -10.32 -21.68 3.93
N ALA A 29 -9.08 -21.70 4.42
CA ALA A 29 -8.70 -20.99 5.64
C ALA A 29 -8.88 -19.47 5.50
N GLN A 30 -8.70 -18.92 4.30
CA GLN A 30 -8.84 -17.50 4.01
C GLN A 30 -10.26 -17.08 3.61
N GLY A 31 -11.21 -18.01 3.50
CA GLY A 31 -12.56 -17.71 3.02
C GLY A 31 -12.60 -17.22 1.56
N THR A 32 -11.69 -17.71 0.71
CA THR A 32 -11.51 -17.23 -0.67
C THR A 32 -12.77 -17.47 -1.50
N PRO A 33 -13.40 -16.40 -2.07
CA PRO A 33 -14.58 -16.53 -2.93
C PRO A 33 -14.31 -17.44 -4.13
N LEU A 34 -15.31 -18.21 -4.56
CA LEU A 34 -15.18 -19.18 -5.65
C LEU A 34 -14.58 -18.56 -6.92
N GLY A 35 -15.06 -17.39 -7.35
CA GLY A 35 -14.58 -16.69 -8.54
C GLY A 35 -13.12 -16.21 -8.48
N ARG A 36 -12.50 -16.18 -7.30
CA ARG A 36 -11.09 -15.80 -7.10
C ARG A 36 -10.15 -17.00 -7.00
N ARG A 37 -10.68 -18.22 -6.87
CA ARG A 37 -9.87 -19.44 -6.84
C ARG A 37 -9.29 -19.71 -8.22
N TRP A 38 -8.07 -20.24 -8.27
CA TRP A 38 -7.40 -20.56 -9.54
C TRP A 38 -8.23 -21.51 -10.42
N LYS A 39 -8.96 -22.46 -9.83
CA LYS A 39 -9.85 -23.37 -10.56
C LYS A 39 -10.99 -22.66 -11.30
N ALA A 40 -11.52 -21.57 -10.75
CA ALA A 40 -12.55 -20.80 -11.43
C ALA A 40 -12.01 -20.18 -12.73
N LYS A 41 -10.71 -19.81 -12.76
CA LYS A 41 -10.06 -19.35 -13.99
C LYS A 41 -9.99 -20.45 -15.05
N ILE A 42 -9.70 -21.68 -14.65
CA ILE A 42 -9.73 -22.84 -15.56
C ILE A 42 -11.13 -23.01 -16.14
N VAL A 43 -12.16 -23.04 -15.29
CA VAL A 43 -13.56 -23.18 -15.74
C VAL A 43 -13.93 -22.05 -16.71
N VAL A 44 -13.59 -20.80 -16.40
CA VAL A 44 -13.85 -19.66 -17.29
C VAL A 44 -13.10 -19.80 -18.62
N CYS A 45 -11.83 -20.20 -18.61
CA CYS A 45 -11.06 -20.45 -19.84
C CYS A 45 -11.67 -21.58 -20.67
N THR A 46 -12.12 -22.68 -20.04
CA THR A 46 -12.79 -23.78 -20.73
C THR A 46 -14.11 -23.33 -21.36
N LEU A 47 -14.95 -22.59 -20.63
CA LEU A 47 -16.21 -22.06 -21.14
C LEU A 47 -15.99 -21.07 -22.29
N TYR A 48 -14.96 -20.22 -22.19
CA TYR A 48 -14.59 -19.28 -23.25
C TYR A 48 -14.19 -20.01 -24.54
N LEU A 49 -13.35 -21.04 -24.45
CA LEU A 49 -12.94 -21.83 -25.63
C LEU A 49 -14.12 -22.58 -26.26
N ALA A 50 -15.03 -23.11 -25.44
CA ALA A 50 -16.26 -23.74 -25.93
C ALA A 50 -17.18 -22.73 -26.64
N ALA A 51 -17.40 -21.56 -26.06
CA ALA A 51 -18.21 -20.50 -26.66
C ALA A 51 -17.59 -19.99 -27.97
N GLN A 52 -16.26 -19.86 -28.01
CA GLN A 52 -15.53 -19.52 -29.23
C GLN A 52 -15.72 -20.58 -30.32
N ALA A 53 -15.70 -21.87 -29.97
CA ALA A 53 -15.93 -22.95 -30.92
C ALA A 53 -17.32 -22.86 -31.55
N VAL A 54 -18.35 -22.65 -30.72
CA VAL A 54 -19.73 -22.46 -31.19
C VAL A 54 -19.83 -21.23 -32.09
N PHE A 55 -19.25 -20.10 -31.67
CA PHE A 55 -19.25 -18.88 -32.48
C PHE A 55 -18.61 -19.07 -33.85
N LEU A 56 -17.44 -19.70 -33.91
CA LEU A 56 -16.75 -19.98 -35.17
C LEU A 56 -17.55 -20.93 -36.06
N SER A 57 -18.18 -21.97 -35.49
CA SER A 57 -19.04 -22.89 -36.26
C SER A 57 -20.26 -22.22 -36.89
N LEU A 58 -20.77 -21.14 -36.28
CA LEU A 58 -21.93 -20.39 -36.79
C LEU A 58 -21.50 -19.30 -37.78
N TYR A 59 -20.37 -18.65 -37.54
CA TYR A 59 -19.93 -17.49 -38.32
C TYR A 59 -19.22 -17.86 -39.63
N VAL A 60 -18.39 -18.91 -39.60
CA VAL A 60 -17.59 -19.33 -40.77
C VAL A 60 -18.46 -19.62 -42.01
N PRO A 61 -19.60 -20.33 -41.91
CA PRO A 61 -20.48 -20.55 -43.07
C PRO A 61 -21.08 -19.25 -43.65
N VAL A 62 -21.34 -18.26 -42.80
CA VAL A 62 -21.94 -16.97 -43.20
C VAL A 62 -20.92 -16.06 -43.88
N ALA A 63 -19.65 -16.19 -43.52
CA ALA A 63 -18.56 -15.34 -44.03
C ALA A 63 -18.21 -15.59 -45.51
N LYS A 64 -18.77 -16.64 -46.15
CA LYS A 64 -18.52 -17.01 -47.57
C LYS A 64 -17.03 -17.07 -47.95
N LEU A 65 -16.17 -17.46 -47.00
CA LEU A 65 -14.74 -17.63 -47.23
C LEU A 65 -14.47 -18.95 -47.98
N PRO A 66 -13.42 -19.04 -48.81
CA PRO A 66 -12.93 -20.31 -49.32
C PRO A 66 -12.62 -21.28 -48.16
N SER A 67 -12.96 -22.57 -48.29
CA SER A 67 -12.82 -23.56 -47.21
C SER A 67 -11.40 -23.63 -46.64
N ALA A 68 -10.37 -23.65 -47.50
CA ALA A 68 -8.98 -23.67 -47.06
C ALA A 68 -8.61 -22.43 -46.21
N THR A 69 -9.13 -21.26 -46.58
CA THR A 69 -8.90 -20.00 -45.85
C THR A 69 -9.65 -20.00 -44.52
N ALA A 70 -10.90 -20.47 -44.52
CA ALA A 70 -11.72 -20.62 -43.32
C ALA A 70 -11.08 -21.56 -42.30
N ASP A 71 -10.64 -22.74 -42.71
CA ASP A 71 -10.01 -23.75 -41.85
C ASP A 71 -8.70 -23.21 -41.24
N THR A 72 -7.90 -22.51 -42.05
CA THR A 72 -6.66 -21.88 -41.58
C THR A 72 -6.93 -20.82 -40.53
N ILE A 73 -7.92 -19.94 -40.76
CA ILE A 73 -8.29 -18.88 -39.81
C ILE A 73 -8.83 -19.49 -38.52
N THR A 74 -9.75 -20.45 -38.61
CA THR A 74 -10.33 -21.14 -37.46
C THR A 74 -9.25 -21.83 -36.63
N GLY A 75 -8.35 -22.59 -37.28
CA GLY A 75 -7.21 -23.23 -36.62
C GLY A 75 -6.31 -22.22 -35.91
N ALA A 76 -5.94 -21.13 -36.59
CA ALA A 76 -5.11 -20.07 -36.01
C ALA A 76 -5.77 -19.42 -34.78
N VAL A 77 -7.08 -19.12 -34.85
CA VAL A 77 -7.83 -18.54 -33.74
C VAL A 77 -7.85 -19.47 -32.53
N PHE A 78 -8.08 -20.77 -32.72
CA PHE A 78 -8.05 -21.73 -31.61
C PHE A 78 -6.67 -21.88 -30.99
N VAL A 79 -5.61 -21.93 -31.80
CA VAL A 79 -4.24 -22.01 -31.29
C VAL A 79 -3.92 -20.79 -30.44
N LEU A 80 -4.19 -19.58 -30.95
CA LEU A 80 -3.91 -18.34 -30.23
C LEU A 80 -4.72 -18.22 -28.94
N SER A 81 -6.03 -18.53 -28.99
CA SER A 81 -6.89 -18.51 -27.80
C SER A 81 -6.52 -19.59 -26.79
N GLY A 82 -6.14 -20.79 -27.24
CA GLY A 82 -5.65 -21.87 -26.40
C GLY A 82 -4.36 -21.50 -25.67
N LEU A 83 -3.39 -20.90 -26.37
CA LEU A 83 -2.16 -20.38 -25.78
C LEU A 83 -2.43 -19.28 -24.76
N LEU A 84 -3.33 -18.35 -25.05
CA LEU A 84 -3.73 -17.30 -24.12
C LEU A 84 -4.41 -17.86 -22.87
N ALA A 85 -5.31 -18.83 -23.04
CA ALA A 85 -5.99 -19.51 -21.94
C ALA A 85 -5.02 -20.30 -21.06
N ALA A 86 -4.09 -21.04 -21.67
CA ALA A 86 -3.04 -21.77 -20.97
C ALA A 86 -2.13 -20.81 -20.19
N TRP A 87 -1.73 -19.69 -20.80
CA TRP A 87 -0.95 -18.63 -20.15
C TRP A 87 -1.70 -18.03 -18.94
N TRP A 88 -2.99 -17.70 -19.08
CA TRP A 88 -3.82 -17.23 -17.97
C TRP A 88 -3.93 -18.24 -16.83
N CYS A 89 -4.14 -19.52 -17.16
CA CYS A 89 -4.19 -20.59 -16.15
C CYS A 89 -2.84 -20.74 -15.43
N ALA A 90 -1.73 -20.66 -16.17
CA ALA A 90 -0.39 -20.71 -15.61
C ALA A 90 -0.09 -19.52 -14.69
N VAL A 91 -0.52 -18.31 -15.04
CA VAL A 91 -0.42 -17.12 -14.17
C VAL A 91 -1.26 -17.30 -12.91
N ALA A 92 -2.52 -17.71 -13.04
CA ALA A 92 -3.41 -17.94 -11.89
C ALA A 92 -2.86 -19.01 -10.93
N TRP A 93 -2.28 -20.09 -11.47
CA TRP A 93 -1.61 -21.11 -10.68
C TRP A 93 -0.36 -20.58 -9.98
N ARG A 94 0.49 -19.84 -10.68
CA ARG A 94 1.71 -19.22 -10.12
C ARG A 94 1.37 -18.27 -8.96
N ASP A 95 0.33 -17.46 -9.09
CA ASP A 95 -0.07 -16.52 -8.04
C ASP A 95 -0.67 -17.25 -6.82
N ALA A 96 -1.44 -18.32 -7.03
CA ALA A 96 -1.92 -19.16 -5.94
C ALA A 96 -0.77 -19.84 -5.17
N VAL A 97 0.23 -20.37 -5.89
CA VAL A 97 1.44 -20.96 -5.29
C VAL A 97 2.24 -19.91 -4.51
N ARG A 98 2.40 -18.70 -5.05
CA ARG A 98 3.06 -17.58 -4.36
C ARG A 98 2.34 -17.21 -3.07
N ALA A 99 1.01 -17.10 -3.10
CA ALA A 99 0.23 -16.77 -1.91
C ALA A 99 0.43 -17.81 -0.79
N VAL A 100 0.42 -19.11 -1.12
CA VAL A 100 0.68 -20.19 -0.14
C VAL A 100 2.09 -20.09 0.44
N ARG A 101 3.10 -19.85 -0.41
CA ARG A 101 4.50 -19.70 0.02
C ARG A 101 4.68 -18.53 0.98
N VAL A 102 4.10 -17.37 0.64
CA VAL A 102 4.11 -16.19 1.51
C VAL A 102 3.38 -16.47 2.82
N ALA A 103 2.22 -17.15 2.78
CA ALA A 103 1.48 -17.49 3.99
C ALA A 103 2.28 -18.40 4.93
N ARG A 104 2.98 -19.40 4.40
CA ARG A 104 3.84 -20.29 5.18
C ARG A 104 5.04 -19.54 5.75
N ALA A 105 5.69 -18.69 4.96
CA ALA A 105 6.83 -17.88 5.41
C ALA A 105 6.42 -16.83 6.44
N ALA A 106 5.23 -16.24 6.31
CA ALA A 106 4.66 -15.38 7.33
C ALA A 106 4.45 -16.17 8.62
N ALA A 107 3.82 -17.35 8.54
CA ALA A 107 3.53 -18.18 9.71
C ALA A 107 4.80 -18.66 10.44
N SER A 108 5.85 -19.05 9.72
CA SER A 108 7.14 -19.44 10.32
C SER A 108 7.84 -18.28 11.05
N ASN A 109 7.54 -17.04 10.64
CA ASN A 109 8.03 -15.83 11.28
C ASN A 109 7.05 -15.24 12.31
N GLY A 110 6.00 -15.95 12.69
CA GLY A 110 5.02 -15.49 13.69
C GLY A 110 4.05 -14.41 13.19
N LEU A 111 3.82 -14.37 11.88
CA LEU A 111 2.94 -13.43 11.20
C LEU A 111 1.76 -14.17 10.58
N ASP A 112 0.62 -13.50 10.52
CA ASP A 112 -0.54 -13.90 9.74
C ASP A 112 -0.57 -13.12 8.42
N PHE A 113 -0.95 -13.82 7.35
CA PHE A 113 -1.04 -13.29 6.01
C PHE A 113 -2.48 -13.34 5.49
N ASP A 114 -2.97 -12.21 5.00
CA ASP A 114 -4.26 -12.09 4.33
C ASP A 114 -4.07 -11.57 2.91
N VAL A 115 -4.41 -12.40 1.93
CA VAL A 115 -4.28 -12.05 0.51
C VAL A 115 -5.42 -11.14 0.04
N HIS A 116 -6.53 -11.11 0.75
CA HIS A 116 -7.76 -10.50 0.24
C HIS A 116 -7.76 -8.99 0.37
N PRO A 117 -8.34 -8.29 -0.64
CA PRO A 117 -8.64 -6.89 -0.54
C PRO A 117 -9.58 -6.63 0.63
N ARG A 118 -9.16 -5.76 1.55
CA ARG A 118 -10.01 -5.18 2.58
C ARG A 118 -9.95 -3.66 2.48
N VAL A 119 -11.08 -3.00 2.68
CA VAL A 119 -11.09 -1.56 2.94
C VAL A 119 -10.29 -1.35 4.21
N VAL A 120 -9.35 -0.41 4.15
CA VAL A 120 -8.46 -0.14 5.26
C VAL A 120 -8.55 1.32 5.66
N ASP A 121 -8.92 1.52 6.91
CA ASP A 121 -8.85 2.82 7.58
C ASP A 121 -7.49 2.92 8.29
N LEU A 122 -6.44 3.14 7.51
CA LEU A 122 -5.10 3.39 8.05
C LEU A 122 -4.86 4.89 8.15
N PRO A 123 -4.19 5.33 9.22
CA PRO A 123 -3.83 6.74 9.39
C PRO A 123 -2.71 7.13 8.43
N GLY A 124 -2.49 8.44 8.31
CA GLY A 124 -1.43 9.00 7.49
C GLY A 124 -1.91 9.63 6.20
N THR A 125 -1.31 10.75 5.83
CA THR A 125 -1.58 11.50 4.61
C THR A 125 -1.47 10.67 3.33
N ALA A 126 -0.58 9.66 3.31
CA ALA A 126 -0.42 8.75 2.18
C ALA A 126 -1.63 7.81 1.96
N VAL A 127 -2.37 7.48 3.02
CA VAL A 127 -3.60 6.65 2.96
C VAL A 127 -4.83 7.53 2.86
N VAL A 128 -4.92 8.60 3.64
CA VAL A 128 -6.04 9.57 3.62
C VAL A 128 -6.20 10.23 2.24
N SER A 129 -5.11 10.38 1.48
CA SER A 129 -5.16 10.86 0.10
C SER A 129 -5.73 9.84 -0.91
N LEU A 130 -6.09 8.64 -0.45
CA LEU A 130 -6.70 7.57 -1.24
C LEU A 130 -8.07 7.16 -0.64
N PRO A 131 -9.13 7.98 -0.79
CA PRO A 131 -10.48 7.60 -0.36
C PRO A 131 -10.89 6.25 -0.97
N GLY A 132 -11.42 5.34 -0.14
CA GLY A 132 -11.78 3.98 -0.60
C GLY A 132 -10.56 3.09 -0.90
N ALA A 133 -9.41 3.37 -0.28
CA ALA A 133 -8.22 2.54 -0.40
C ALA A 133 -8.47 1.11 0.09
N VAL A 134 -7.97 0.17 -0.70
CA VAL A 134 -8.04 -1.26 -0.41
C VAL A 134 -6.63 -1.80 -0.22
N ALA A 135 -6.43 -2.49 0.90
CA ALA A 135 -5.20 -3.20 1.20
C ALA A 135 -5.30 -4.65 0.76
N THR A 136 -4.26 -5.13 0.10
CA THR A 136 -4.08 -6.54 -0.29
C THR A 136 -2.76 -7.05 0.26
N HIS A 137 -2.61 -8.37 0.36
CA HIS A 137 -1.37 -9.01 0.82
C HIS A 137 -0.92 -8.47 2.18
N ALA A 138 -1.87 -8.38 3.12
CA ALA A 138 -1.64 -7.83 4.44
C ALA A 138 -0.88 -8.83 5.33
N LEU A 139 0.17 -8.36 6.00
CA LEU A 139 0.90 -9.05 7.06
C LEU A 139 0.61 -8.39 8.40
N ARG A 140 0.33 -9.21 9.41
CA ARG A 140 0.11 -8.77 10.80
C ARG A 140 0.81 -9.74 11.76
N PRO A 141 1.34 -9.29 12.90
CA PRO A 141 1.87 -10.20 13.90
C PRO A 141 0.74 -11.00 14.56
N ARG A 142 0.98 -12.30 14.79
CA ARG A 142 0.00 -13.18 15.44
C ARG A 142 -0.15 -12.88 16.94
N SER A 143 0.94 -12.46 17.58
CA SER A 143 0.97 -12.10 18.99
C SER A 143 1.92 -10.92 19.22
N ALA A 144 1.62 -10.11 20.24
CA ALA A 144 2.57 -9.12 20.74
C ALA A 144 3.79 -9.86 21.33
N GLY A 145 5.01 -9.47 20.94
CA GLY A 145 6.23 -10.16 21.34
C GLY A 145 7.39 -9.81 20.42
N ARG A 146 7.80 -10.73 19.54
CA ARG A 146 8.89 -10.56 18.56
C ARG A 146 8.73 -9.29 17.71
N TRP A 147 7.50 -8.91 17.41
CA TRP A 147 7.18 -7.80 16.52
C TRP A 147 6.47 -6.66 17.27
N PRO A 148 6.67 -5.38 16.88
CA PRO A 148 5.65 -4.35 17.12
C PRO A 148 4.28 -4.83 16.64
N VAL A 149 3.20 -4.26 17.17
CA VAL A 149 1.91 -4.36 16.50
C VAL A 149 1.97 -3.52 15.22
N PHE A 150 1.83 -4.19 14.07
CA PHE A 150 1.88 -3.53 12.76
C PHE A 150 0.91 -4.16 11.76
N THR A 151 0.58 -3.39 10.71
CA THR A 151 -0.03 -3.90 9.48
C THR A 151 0.84 -3.47 8.30
N ALA A 152 1.36 -4.44 7.55
CA ALA A 152 2.03 -4.16 6.30
C ALA A 152 1.17 -4.65 5.13
N ALA A 153 0.96 -3.83 4.09
CA ALA A 153 0.10 -4.22 2.98
C ALA A 153 0.43 -3.47 1.69
N SER A 154 -0.09 -3.97 0.57
CA SER A 154 -0.11 -3.23 -0.69
C SER A 154 -1.45 -2.53 -0.86
N VAL A 155 -1.44 -1.21 -0.93
CA VAL A 155 -2.63 -0.35 -0.94
C VAL A 155 -2.81 0.35 -2.29
N GLY A 156 -4.02 0.39 -2.82
CA GLY A 156 -4.41 1.14 -4.02
C GLY A 156 -5.92 1.39 -4.05
N PRO A 157 -6.46 2.14 -5.03
CA PRO A 157 -7.90 2.34 -5.11
C PRO A 157 -8.64 1.06 -5.47
N GLU A 158 -9.90 0.97 -5.07
CA GLU A 158 -10.75 -0.20 -5.30
C GLU A 158 -11.02 -0.49 -6.79
N PHE A 159 -11.35 0.55 -7.57
CA PHE A 159 -11.86 0.37 -8.95
C PHE A 159 -11.00 0.98 -10.07
N ALA A 160 -9.86 1.61 -9.75
CA ALA A 160 -9.03 2.27 -10.76
C ALA A 160 -7.66 1.57 -10.92
N ARG A 161 -7.53 0.68 -11.91
CA ARG A 161 -6.24 0.06 -12.33
C ARG A 161 -5.14 1.08 -12.66
N ALA A 162 -5.51 2.35 -12.90
CA ALA A 162 -4.61 3.42 -13.30
C ALA A 162 -3.83 4.08 -12.15
N VAL A 163 -4.26 3.93 -10.88
CA VAL A 163 -3.53 4.49 -9.74
C VAL A 163 -2.54 3.44 -9.21
N ARG A 164 -1.29 3.86 -9.01
CA ARG A 164 -0.21 2.96 -8.58
C ARG A 164 -0.45 2.48 -7.16
N HIS A 165 -0.48 1.16 -6.98
CA HIS A 165 -0.39 0.55 -5.66
C HIS A 165 0.92 0.97 -4.97
N ARG A 166 0.87 1.13 -3.64
CA ARG A 166 2.00 1.46 -2.78
C ARG A 166 2.12 0.43 -1.67
N GLY A 167 3.34 0.17 -1.23
CA GLY A 167 3.60 -0.63 -0.04
C GLY A 167 3.45 0.26 1.18
N ILE A 168 2.71 -0.19 2.18
CA ILE A 168 2.54 0.52 3.45
C ILE A 168 2.94 -0.40 4.58
N VAL A 169 3.53 0.17 5.63
CA VAL A 169 3.75 -0.46 6.93
C VAL A 169 3.28 0.53 7.98
N ALA A 170 2.23 0.20 8.72
CA ALA A 170 1.71 1.03 9.79
C ALA A 170 1.97 0.35 11.13
N ILE A 171 2.69 1.02 12.01
CA ILE A 171 3.11 0.52 13.32
C ILE A 171 2.42 1.34 14.39
N THR A 172 1.77 0.69 15.35
CA THR A 172 1.16 1.40 16.48
C THR A 172 2.23 1.84 17.48
N LEU A 173 2.08 3.04 17.99
CA LEU A 173 2.86 3.60 19.09
C LEU A 173 2.04 3.58 20.38
N GLU A 174 2.70 3.53 21.53
CA GLU A 174 2.04 3.50 22.85
C GLU A 174 1.49 4.86 23.27
N VAL A 175 2.01 5.93 22.67
CA VAL A 175 1.62 7.32 22.94
C VAL A 175 1.46 8.06 21.63
N GLN A 176 0.66 9.13 21.63
CA GLN A 176 0.62 10.04 20.51
C GLN A 176 1.92 10.87 20.45
N THR A 177 2.39 11.11 19.23
CA THR A 177 3.51 12.01 18.94
C THR A 177 3.03 13.18 18.10
N PRO A 178 3.79 14.29 18.04
CA PRO A 178 3.48 15.37 17.11
C PRO A 178 3.41 14.81 15.69
N HIS A 179 2.61 15.45 14.85
CA HIS A 179 2.50 15.04 13.45
C HIS A 179 3.79 15.38 12.72
N ILE A 180 4.61 14.37 12.44
CA ILE A 180 5.89 14.57 11.77
C ILE A 180 5.86 13.84 10.43
N VAL A 181 6.25 14.51 9.34
CA VAL A 181 6.37 13.89 8.02
C VAL A 181 7.80 13.89 7.55
N VAL A 182 8.32 12.70 7.26
CA VAL A 182 9.61 12.47 6.61
C VAL A 182 9.36 12.26 5.13
N HIS A 183 9.58 13.30 4.34
CA HIS A 183 9.41 13.25 2.90
C HIS A 183 10.71 12.85 2.21
N ASN A 184 10.67 11.75 1.47
CA ASN A 184 11.78 11.30 0.65
C ASN A 184 11.98 12.25 -0.55
N ARG A 185 13.12 12.93 -0.62
CA ARG A 185 13.41 13.95 -1.64
C ARG A 185 13.54 13.37 -3.05
N ARG A 186 13.86 12.08 -3.16
CA ARG A 186 13.90 11.37 -4.44
C ARG A 186 12.49 10.96 -4.90
N ALA A 187 11.47 11.04 -4.04
CA ALA A 187 10.10 10.70 -4.43
C ALA A 187 9.65 11.76 -5.43
N ARG A 188 9.16 11.33 -6.60
CA ARG A 188 8.79 12.26 -7.67
C ARG A 188 7.80 13.29 -7.11
N ALA A 189 7.93 14.54 -7.56
CA ALA A 189 7.10 15.70 -7.17
C ALA A 189 5.57 15.52 -7.30
N ARG A 190 5.08 14.40 -7.86
CA ARG A 190 3.66 14.08 -8.07
C ARG A 190 2.87 13.86 -6.78
N ASP A 191 3.53 13.64 -5.64
CA ASP A 191 2.81 13.54 -4.36
C ASP A 191 2.34 14.93 -3.87
N GLY A 192 2.92 16.03 -4.37
CA GLY A 192 2.50 17.41 -4.10
C GLY A 192 2.46 17.81 -2.62
N PHE A 193 2.88 16.93 -1.71
CA PHE A 193 2.77 17.14 -0.27
C PHE A 193 3.66 18.30 0.18
N ALA A 194 4.93 18.29 -0.26
CA ALA A 194 5.90 19.31 0.09
C ALA A 194 5.46 20.73 -0.32
N SER A 195 4.72 20.89 -1.43
CA SER A 195 4.20 22.19 -1.88
C SER A 195 2.92 22.62 -1.16
N LYS A 196 2.22 21.69 -0.52
CA LYS A 196 1.01 21.95 0.28
C LYS A 196 1.34 22.35 1.71
N VAL A 197 2.45 21.93 2.30
CA VAL A 197 2.80 22.32 3.68
C VAL A 197 3.08 23.83 3.76
N ARG A 198 2.59 24.52 4.79
CA ARG A 198 2.88 25.95 4.99
C ARG A 198 4.38 26.18 5.24
N GLY A 199 4.89 27.35 4.83
CA GLY A 199 6.27 27.74 5.10
C GLY A 199 6.58 27.81 6.59
N GLY A 200 7.83 27.57 6.97
CA GLY A 200 8.28 27.56 8.38
C GLY A 200 8.08 26.24 9.13
N GLN A 201 7.45 25.24 8.51
CA GLN A 201 7.24 23.92 9.09
C GLN A 201 8.24 22.86 8.62
N ARG A 202 9.33 23.27 7.95
CA ARG A 202 10.42 22.37 7.56
C ARG A 202 11.55 22.49 8.56
N LEU A 203 11.89 21.39 9.21
CA LEU A 203 13.06 21.26 10.07
C LEU A 203 14.20 20.63 9.25
N ARG A 204 15.36 21.28 9.20
CA ARG A 204 16.57 20.68 8.62
C ARG A 204 17.32 19.95 9.72
N LEU A 205 17.68 18.70 9.44
CA LEU A 205 18.54 17.90 10.32
C LEU A 205 19.96 17.81 9.74
N GLU A 206 20.92 17.48 10.58
CA GLU A 206 22.33 17.40 10.20
C GLU A 206 22.66 16.13 9.39
N GLY A 207 23.85 16.14 8.78
CA GLY A 207 24.42 14.99 8.08
C GLY A 207 23.67 14.61 6.79
N ASP A 208 23.80 13.34 6.40
CA ASP A 208 23.21 12.82 5.16
C ASP A 208 21.68 12.71 5.18
N PHE A 209 21.05 12.92 6.34
CA PHE A 209 19.61 12.85 6.48
C PHE A 209 18.92 13.93 5.64
N ASP A 210 19.30 15.21 5.72
CA ASP A 210 18.66 16.29 4.93
C ASP A 210 18.96 16.17 3.42
N ARG A 211 20.00 15.42 3.02
CA ARG A 211 20.27 15.09 1.61
C ARG A 211 19.25 14.12 1.03
N THR A 212 18.75 13.19 1.86
CA THR A 212 17.83 12.12 1.42
C THR A 212 16.37 12.46 1.74
N PHE A 213 16.12 13.10 2.88
CA PHE A 213 14.80 13.38 3.42
C PHE A 213 14.61 14.87 3.71
N SER A 214 13.36 15.32 3.64
CA SER A 214 12.91 16.59 4.19
C SER A 214 12.00 16.29 5.37
N LEU A 215 12.30 16.84 6.54
CA LEU A 215 11.48 16.68 7.74
C LEU A 215 10.51 17.86 7.88
N TYR A 216 9.23 17.55 8.07
CA TYR A 216 8.18 18.54 8.30
C TYR A 216 7.54 18.33 9.67
N VAL A 217 7.41 19.42 10.43
CA VAL A 217 6.93 19.43 11.82
C VAL A 217 6.00 20.64 12.04
N PRO A 218 5.02 20.56 12.94
CA PRO A 218 4.22 21.71 13.33
C PRO A 218 5.11 22.76 13.98
N ALA A 219 4.81 24.03 13.74
CA ALA A 219 5.56 25.12 14.35
C ALA A 219 5.52 25.02 15.89
N GLY A 220 6.68 25.13 16.53
CA GLY A 220 6.83 24.98 17.98
C GLY A 220 7.09 23.54 18.46
N TYR A 221 7.06 22.54 17.56
CA TYR A 221 7.37 21.14 17.86
C TYR A 221 8.73 20.68 17.32
N GLU A 222 9.61 21.60 16.96
CA GLU A 222 10.93 21.31 16.41
C GLU A 222 11.77 20.50 17.40
N ARG A 223 11.76 20.89 18.68
CA ARG A 223 12.48 20.20 19.76
C ARG A 223 11.91 18.79 20.00
N ASP A 224 10.59 18.66 19.99
CA ASP A 224 9.89 17.38 20.14
C ASP A 224 10.24 16.42 19.00
N ALA A 225 10.41 16.94 17.78
CA ALA A 225 10.88 16.15 16.65
C ALA A 225 12.31 15.65 16.84
N LEU A 226 13.22 16.46 17.42
CA LEU A 226 14.59 16.02 17.74
C LEU A 226 14.63 14.91 18.81
N TYR A 227 13.65 14.88 19.72
CA TYR A 227 13.50 13.78 20.67
C TYR A 227 13.21 12.46 19.97
N VAL A 228 12.41 12.46 18.90
CA VAL A 228 12.09 11.26 18.11
C VAL A 228 13.23 10.92 17.15
N PHE A 229 13.72 11.92 16.41
CA PHE A 229 14.73 11.77 15.36
C PHE A 229 16.15 11.88 15.91
N THR A 230 16.46 11.01 16.87
CA THR A 230 17.84 10.82 17.36
C THR A 230 18.78 10.37 16.23
N PRO A 231 20.10 10.59 16.34
CA PRO A 231 21.07 10.14 15.33
C PRO A 231 20.90 8.68 14.91
N ASP A 232 20.62 7.80 15.87
CA ASP A 232 20.40 6.37 15.61
C ASP A 232 19.10 6.08 14.82
N VAL A 233 18.01 6.80 15.09
CA VAL A 233 16.78 6.71 14.27
C VAL A 233 17.04 7.20 12.85
N MET A 234 17.74 8.32 12.70
CA MET A 234 18.10 8.89 11.40
C MET A 234 18.93 7.91 10.57
N GLN A 235 19.95 7.29 11.17
CA GLN A 235 20.80 6.31 10.49
C GLN A 235 20.00 5.07 10.07
N ARG A 236 19.17 4.51 10.96
CA ARG A 236 18.31 3.36 10.61
C ARG A 236 17.35 3.68 9.47
N MET A 237 16.81 4.90 9.42
CA MET A 237 15.98 5.31 8.28
C MET A 237 16.77 5.33 6.97
N LEU A 238 18.01 5.81 6.98
CA LEU A 238 18.90 5.78 5.81
C LEU A 238 19.27 4.34 5.42
N ASP A 239 19.49 3.46 6.39
CA ASP A 239 19.96 2.10 6.13
C ASP A 239 18.85 1.20 5.54
N VAL A 240 17.65 1.23 6.15
CA VAL A 240 16.60 0.24 5.81
C VAL A 240 15.38 0.85 5.15
N ALA A 241 15.19 2.17 5.21
CA ALA A 241 13.99 2.85 4.72
C ALA A 241 14.29 4.02 3.77
N ALA A 242 15.48 4.07 3.15
CA ALA A 242 15.92 5.14 2.24
C ALA A 242 14.97 5.41 1.07
N ASP A 243 14.19 4.41 0.65
CA ASP A 243 13.23 4.51 -0.47
C ASP A 243 11.78 4.76 -0.03
N CYS A 244 11.54 4.82 1.27
CA CYS A 244 10.23 5.06 1.86
C CYS A 244 10.04 6.54 2.22
N GLN A 245 8.78 6.98 2.31
CA GLN A 245 8.40 8.13 3.12
C GLN A 245 7.98 7.61 4.51
N ALA A 246 8.02 8.47 5.52
CA ALA A 246 7.54 8.13 6.85
C ALA A 246 6.64 9.23 7.41
N GLU A 247 5.71 8.85 8.28
CA GLU A 247 4.80 9.77 8.93
C GLU A 247 4.52 9.28 10.35
N LEU A 248 4.67 10.17 11.33
CA LEU A 248 4.17 9.96 12.68
C LEU A 248 2.88 10.75 12.83
N VAL A 249 1.76 10.09 13.13
CA VAL A 249 0.44 10.73 13.25
C VAL A 249 -0.51 9.88 14.07
N ASP A 250 -1.28 10.49 14.97
CA ASP A 250 -2.33 9.83 15.77
C ASP A 250 -1.90 8.56 16.52
N GLY A 251 -0.64 8.50 16.97
CA GLY A 251 -0.09 7.30 17.63
C GLY A 251 0.32 6.20 16.66
N TRP A 252 0.59 6.54 15.40
CA TRP A 252 1.08 5.61 14.40
C TRP A 252 2.38 6.10 13.78
N PHE A 253 3.26 5.15 13.48
CA PHE A 253 4.40 5.35 12.59
C PHE A 253 4.14 4.61 11.28
N VAL A 254 3.96 5.37 10.21
CA VAL A 254 3.53 4.88 8.90
C VAL A 254 4.67 5.05 7.92
N LEU A 255 5.16 3.95 7.36
CA LEU A 255 6.12 3.93 6.25
C LEU A 255 5.37 3.69 4.94
N THR A 256 5.70 4.47 3.92
CA THR A 256 5.11 4.34 2.58
C THR A 256 6.20 4.14 1.53
N ALA A 257 6.22 2.97 0.90
CA ALA A 257 7.05 2.65 -0.25
C ALA A 257 6.37 3.05 -1.56
N ARG A 258 7.18 3.37 -2.58
CA ARG A 258 6.67 3.81 -3.90
C ARG A 258 6.00 2.71 -4.72
N ARG A 259 6.29 1.45 -4.38
CA ARG A 259 5.84 0.25 -5.10
C ARG A 259 5.16 -0.68 -4.10
N PRO A 260 4.20 -1.51 -4.55
CA PRO A 260 3.60 -2.53 -3.69
C PRO A 260 4.67 -3.54 -3.24
N TRP A 261 4.48 -4.10 -2.05
CA TRP A 261 5.35 -5.16 -1.53
C TRP A 261 5.14 -6.46 -2.30
N ARG A 262 6.20 -7.00 -2.89
CA ARG A 262 6.15 -8.29 -3.57
C ARG A 262 6.70 -9.36 -2.64
N LEU A 263 5.88 -9.72 -1.66
CA LEU A 263 6.25 -10.60 -0.54
C LEU A 263 6.70 -12.01 -0.97
N TRP A 264 6.41 -12.43 -2.20
CA TRP A 264 6.90 -13.68 -2.76
C TRP A 264 8.38 -13.62 -3.19
N ARG A 265 8.99 -12.43 -3.21
CA ARG A 265 10.43 -12.26 -3.37
C ARG A 265 11.08 -12.21 -2.00
N GLU A 266 12.05 -13.07 -1.82
CA GLU A 266 12.81 -13.19 -0.58
C GLU A 266 13.43 -11.86 -0.13
N GLN A 267 14.11 -11.14 -1.05
CA GLN A 267 14.70 -9.84 -0.75
C GLN A 267 13.68 -8.81 -0.28
N GLU A 268 12.50 -8.74 -0.91
CA GLU A 268 11.45 -7.79 -0.51
C GLU A 268 10.78 -8.19 0.81
N PHE A 269 10.64 -9.49 1.07
CA PHE A 269 10.14 -10.02 2.33
C PHE A 269 11.10 -9.69 3.49
N VAL A 270 12.39 -10.00 3.33
CA VAL A 270 13.44 -9.67 4.32
C VAL A 270 13.54 -8.17 4.55
N ALA A 271 13.52 -7.36 3.49
CA ALA A 271 13.57 -5.91 3.61
C ALA A 271 12.40 -5.38 4.47
N LEU A 272 11.18 -5.86 4.22
CA LEU A 272 9.99 -5.47 4.99
C LEU A 272 10.14 -5.84 6.47
N LEU A 273 10.51 -7.08 6.76
CA LEU A 273 10.68 -7.55 8.13
C LEU A 273 11.82 -6.80 8.85
N THR A 274 12.89 -6.49 8.14
CA THR A 274 14.02 -5.70 8.65
C THR A 274 13.58 -4.27 8.98
N MET A 275 12.83 -3.61 8.09
CA MET A 275 12.28 -2.28 8.36
C MET A 275 11.42 -2.27 9.64
N VAL A 276 10.54 -3.26 9.80
CA VAL A 276 9.68 -3.36 10.98
C VAL A 276 10.50 -3.64 12.25
N SER A 277 11.42 -4.60 12.22
CA SER A 277 12.17 -5.04 13.39
C SER A 277 13.24 -4.06 13.84
N VAL A 278 13.93 -3.41 12.90
CA VAL A 278 15.02 -2.47 13.19
C VAL A 278 14.49 -1.07 13.42
N LEU A 279 13.85 -0.48 12.40
CA LEU A 279 13.39 0.90 12.47
C LEU A 279 12.11 1.02 13.30
N GLY A 280 11.13 0.15 13.06
CA GLY A 280 9.85 0.18 13.77
C GLY A 280 9.99 -0.02 15.29
N THR A 281 10.79 -0.99 15.72
CA THR A 281 11.09 -1.20 17.15
C THR A 281 11.82 -0.01 17.75
N ARG A 282 12.78 0.58 17.03
CA ARG A 282 13.51 1.73 17.55
C ARG A 282 12.62 2.95 17.73
N VAL A 283 11.83 3.31 16.71
CA VAL A 283 10.92 4.44 16.80
C VAL A 283 9.94 4.23 17.95
N ARG A 284 9.34 3.03 18.08
CA ARG A 284 8.46 2.69 19.19
C ARG A 284 9.14 2.94 20.54
N SER A 285 10.30 2.33 20.77
CA SER A 285 11.10 2.51 21.99
C SER A 285 11.43 3.98 22.28
N GLN A 286 11.81 4.75 21.26
CA GLN A 286 12.12 6.16 21.42
C GLN A 286 10.89 6.98 21.83
N THR A 287 9.71 6.62 21.31
CA THR A 287 8.47 7.36 21.58
C THR A 287 7.80 6.99 22.91
N GLN A 288 8.07 5.82 23.50
CA GLN A 288 7.40 5.36 24.74
C GLN A 288 7.45 6.35 25.90
N ARG A 289 8.55 7.09 26.02
CA ARG A 289 8.79 8.08 27.09
C ARG A 289 8.42 9.50 26.69
N TYR A 290 7.92 9.70 25.48
CA TYR A 290 7.52 11.01 25.01
C TYR A 290 6.31 11.51 25.82
N ARG A 291 6.40 12.78 26.21
CA ARG A 291 5.35 13.53 26.90
C ARG A 291 5.32 14.93 26.30
N ASP A 292 4.13 15.40 25.99
CA ASP A 292 3.90 16.77 25.59
C ASP A 292 3.44 17.56 26.82
N ASP A 293 4.32 18.39 27.36
CA ASP A 293 4.05 19.23 28.54
C ASP A 293 2.90 20.22 28.30
N ARG A 294 2.52 20.45 27.03
CA ARG A 294 1.42 21.34 26.62
C ARG A 294 0.08 20.61 26.60
N SER A 295 0.07 19.28 26.71
CA SER A 295 -1.15 18.47 26.69
C SER A 295 -1.76 18.35 28.08
N LEU A 296 -3.07 18.49 28.17
CA LEU A 296 -3.83 18.29 29.42
C LEU A 296 -4.02 16.81 29.77
N ARG A 297 -3.74 15.89 28.83
CA ARG A 297 -3.94 14.45 29.00
C ARG A 297 -2.64 13.70 28.73
N SER A 298 -2.32 12.77 29.63
CA SER A 298 -1.18 11.87 29.47
C SER A 298 -1.34 11.01 28.22
N GLY A 299 -0.28 10.91 27.42
CA GLY A 299 -0.27 10.13 26.17
C GLY A 299 -0.92 10.81 24.96
N GLU A 300 -1.45 12.04 25.11
CA GLU A 300 -1.95 12.85 23.99
C GLU A 300 -0.98 14.00 23.66
N VAL A 301 -1.12 14.54 22.44
CA VAL A 301 -0.44 15.76 21.99
C VAL A 301 -1.42 16.93 21.96
N ALA A 302 -0.97 18.12 22.32
CA ALA A 302 -1.79 19.31 22.29
C ALA A 302 -2.27 19.64 20.85
N PRO A 303 -3.44 20.30 20.67
CA PRO A 303 -4.06 20.46 19.35
C PRO A 303 -3.15 21.02 18.26
N HIS A 304 -2.26 21.95 18.61
CA HIS A 304 -1.31 22.56 17.68
C HIS A 304 -0.27 21.58 17.11
N GLY A 305 0.06 20.51 17.83
CA GLY A 305 1.00 19.48 17.40
C GLY A 305 0.37 18.34 16.61
N ARG A 306 -0.97 18.22 16.61
CA ARG A 306 -1.67 17.08 16.00
C ARG A 306 -1.63 17.08 14.49
N ARG A 307 -1.52 18.24 13.83
CA ARG A 307 -1.55 18.33 12.37
C ARG A 307 -0.61 19.40 11.82
N LEU A 308 0.12 19.06 10.75
CA LEU A 308 0.78 20.04 9.91
C LEU A 308 -0.27 20.98 9.28
N ARG A 309 0.00 22.28 9.31
CA ARG A 309 -0.83 23.22 8.56
C ARG A 309 -0.47 23.13 7.08
N VAL A 310 -1.50 22.97 6.26
CA VAL A 310 -1.40 23.00 4.80
C VAL A 310 -1.93 24.33 4.25
N ARG A 311 -1.43 24.74 3.08
CA ARG A 311 -1.97 25.82 2.27
C ARG A 311 -3.20 25.29 1.56
N LEU A 312 -4.32 26.01 1.68
CA LEU A 312 -5.47 25.79 0.82
C LEU A 312 -5.10 26.29 -0.57
N SER A 313 -5.24 25.45 -1.59
CA SER A 313 -4.98 25.88 -2.97
C SER A 313 -6.01 26.93 -3.39
N ALA A 314 -5.61 27.95 -4.14
CA ALA A 314 -6.52 28.97 -4.66
C ALA A 314 -7.72 28.37 -5.43
N GLY A 315 -7.50 27.25 -6.15
CA GLY A 315 -8.58 26.52 -6.83
C GLY A 315 -9.62 25.90 -5.88
N PHE A 316 -9.23 25.49 -4.68
CA PHE A 316 -10.16 24.99 -3.66
C PHE A 316 -11.00 26.13 -3.08
N ILE A 317 -10.37 27.29 -2.83
CA ILE A 317 -11.07 28.50 -2.40
C ILE A 317 -12.06 28.93 -3.49
N ALA A 318 -11.62 29.01 -4.76
CA ALA A 318 -12.48 29.32 -5.88
C ALA A 318 -13.65 28.34 -6.03
N ALA A 319 -13.43 27.03 -5.87
CA ALA A 319 -14.50 26.03 -5.96
C ALA A 319 -15.59 26.17 -4.88
N ILE A 320 -15.28 26.74 -3.72
CA ILE A 320 -16.27 27.03 -2.66
C ILE A 320 -16.98 28.36 -2.93
N PHE A 321 -16.23 29.40 -3.28
CA PHE A 321 -16.78 30.75 -3.42
C PHE A 321 -17.53 30.96 -4.74
N VAL A 322 -17.08 30.37 -5.85
CA VAL A 322 -17.71 30.55 -7.16
C VAL A 322 -19.17 30.09 -7.18
N PRO A 323 -19.53 28.87 -6.70
CA PRO A 323 -20.94 28.47 -6.61
C PRO A 323 -21.75 29.36 -5.66
N GLY A 324 -21.16 29.78 -4.52
CA GLY A 324 -21.81 30.68 -3.57
C GLY A 324 -22.15 32.04 -4.18
N VAL A 325 -21.22 32.61 -4.97
CA VAL A 325 -21.45 33.86 -5.71
C VAL A 325 -22.57 33.68 -6.74
N PHE A 326 -22.63 32.56 -7.46
CA PHE A 326 -23.71 32.28 -8.40
C PHE A 326 -25.07 32.07 -7.71
N VAL A 327 -25.10 31.43 -6.55
CA VAL A 327 -26.34 31.25 -5.76
C VAL A 327 -26.83 32.60 -5.23
N VAL A 328 -25.94 33.44 -4.68
CA VAL A 328 -26.30 34.78 -4.19
C VAL A 328 -26.75 35.67 -5.34
N ALA A 329 -26.05 35.68 -6.47
CA ALA A 329 -26.44 36.45 -7.65
C ALA A 329 -27.80 35.99 -8.21
N GLY A 330 -28.07 34.68 -8.20
CA GLY A 330 -29.38 34.13 -8.56
C GLY A 330 -30.48 34.55 -7.58
N LEU A 331 -30.19 34.55 -6.27
CA LEU A 331 -31.14 34.96 -5.23
C LEU A 331 -31.43 36.46 -5.29
N CYS A 332 -30.42 37.31 -5.52
CA CYS A 332 -30.57 38.76 -5.70
C CYS A 332 -31.45 39.10 -6.91
N ARG A 333 -31.31 38.36 -8.02
CA ARG A 333 -32.22 38.48 -9.18
C ARG A 333 -33.66 38.05 -8.85
N LEU A 334 -33.81 36.97 -8.08
CA LEU A 334 -35.13 36.47 -7.65
C LEU A 334 -35.84 37.43 -6.69
N LEU A 335 -35.08 38.18 -5.89
CA LEU A 335 -35.58 39.16 -4.92
C LEU A 335 -35.67 40.59 -5.49
N GLY A 336 -35.33 40.81 -6.76
CA GLY A 336 -35.40 42.11 -7.42
C GLY A 336 -34.41 43.17 -6.89
N LEU A 337 -33.29 42.72 -6.30
CA LEU A 337 -32.28 43.61 -5.71
C LEU A 337 -31.20 44.05 -6.72
N VAL A 338 -31.18 43.46 -7.92
CA VAL A 338 -30.29 43.78 -9.05
C VAL A 338 -31.01 43.58 -10.37
#